data_AF-A0A524MV23-F1
#
_entry.id   AF-A0A524MV23-F1
#
_cell.length_a   1.000
_cell.length_b   1.000
_cell.length_c   1.000
_cell.angle_alpha   90.00
_cell.angle_beta   90.00
_cell.angle_gamma   90.00
#
_symmetry.space_group_name_H-M   'P 1'
#
loop_
_entity.id
_entity.type
_entity.pdbx_description
1 polymer ?
#
loop_
_entity_poly.entity_id
_entity_poly.type
_entity_poly.pdbx_seq_one_letter_code
_entity_poly.pdbx_strand_id
1 'polypeptide(L)'
;MTFQEGLYDLFFEISSLERHKILLILQEETANLTKLSNEAGLNLPETRRHVSRLVKIDLVERRPNGSYSLTNFGEKILETVEEIAFFSQYRDYFLTHSVTQIPREYQVKLRDIANSEFHDNILNFIRKMESVIKEADNHVLLLVDQFPLNHLSIIMDSIERGVKFKIIEPKNRVLNPDLEALAPHETLALDRIKIIPQVEQRMMDEVNILLVVSEKDAVLAFPTMEGEYDYKGFRAKDTNSLEWCEELFHHIWSKAGSRTGTPVFEQKKMPWDGSITTTEQIVLVGRERPEYDAPAIQDAVDRYDEILLKGRFNLGTSTILIKKSTIIRGDGRSKDIPDTKIYKHGWDFPFISQEFLFMVRGDDIDVTIENLHVENFNGTCIGSRQGNSLTLRKNRITLTSGLGRGLSFGKWGDHVVGITAGGENIQTSFPGGIIIEDNYLDFALSYARGGFITKDGKERDPGYRPDLLNHEAPICFGVMICRNIGNVIVRNNIVRNMNSKGIYVFDNWETADIQIHDNLISSE
;
A
#
# COMPACT_ATOMS: atom_id res chain seq x y z
N MET A 1 10.35 -18.69 52.38
CA MET A 1 10.53 -17.92 51.14
C MET A 1 9.13 -17.69 50.60
N THR A 2 8.65 -16.45 50.64
CA THR A 2 7.38 -16.13 49.97
C THR A 2 7.58 -16.30 48.46
N PHE A 3 6.53 -16.55 47.69
CA PHE A 3 6.62 -16.70 46.22
C PHE A 3 7.38 -15.53 45.55
N GLN A 4 7.29 -14.34 46.14
CA GLN A 4 7.96 -13.13 45.65
C GLN A 4 9.48 -13.12 45.94
N GLU A 5 9.95 -13.59 47.10
CA GLU A 5 11.38 -13.55 47.44
C GLU A 5 12.24 -14.41 46.50
N GLY A 6 11.79 -15.64 46.21
CA GLY A 6 12.53 -16.56 45.34
C GLY A 6 12.62 -16.07 43.88
N LEU A 7 11.61 -15.33 43.42
CA LEU A 7 11.60 -14.71 42.10
C LEU A 7 12.63 -13.57 41.99
N TYR A 8 12.73 -12.71 43.00
CA TYR A 8 13.71 -11.62 43.00
C TYR A 8 15.14 -12.13 43.10
N ASP A 9 15.38 -13.15 43.91
CA ASP A 9 16.69 -13.81 43.99
C ASP A 9 17.09 -14.42 42.63
N LEU A 10 16.14 -15.09 41.96
CA LEU A 10 16.35 -15.61 40.62
C LEU A 10 16.72 -14.49 39.63
N PHE A 11 15.91 -13.43 39.56
CA PHE A 11 16.15 -12.26 38.70
C PHE A 11 17.50 -11.60 38.96
N PHE A 12 17.89 -11.46 40.22
CA PHE A 12 19.19 -10.93 40.60
C PHE A 12 20.35 -11.83 40.15
N GLU A 13 20.17 -13.15 40.17
CA GLU A 13 21.18 -14.08 39.69
C GLU A 13 21.29 -14.04 38.15
N ILE A 14 20.18 -14.11 37.41
CA ILE A 14 20.21 -14.11 35.94
C ILE A 14 20.62 -12.75 35.34
N SER A 15 20.42 -11.63 36.03
CA SER A 15 20.73 -10.28 35.50
C SER A 15 22.23 -10.00 35.39
N SER A 16 23.10 -10.93 35.78
CA SER A 16 24.56 -10.80 35.63
C SER A 16 25.01 -11.35 34.28
N LEU A 17 25.60 -10.48 33.47
CA LEU A 17 26.19 -10.82 32.16
C LEU A 17 27.06 -12.09 32.23
N GLU A 18 27.97 -12.17 33.20
CA GLU A 18 28.90 -13.31 33.30
C GLU A 18 28.23 -14.63 33.66
N ARG A 19 27.16 -14.61 34.47
CA ARG A 19 26.38 -15.83 34.77
C ARG A 19 25.54 -16.24 33.57
N HIS A 20 24.97 -15.28 32.85
CA HIS A 20 24.23 -15.57 31.63
C HIS A 20 25.12 -16.21 30.55
N LYS A 21 26.35 -15.71 30.32
CA LYS A 21 27.32 -16.37 29.43
C LYS A 21 27.61 -17.82 29.83
N ILE A 22 27.80 -18.08 31.12
CA ILE A 22 28.01 -19.45 31.63
C ILE A 22 26.79 -20.34 31.34
N LEU A 23 25.57 -19.83 31.53
CA LEU A 23 24.34 -20.57 31.24
C LEU A 23 24.22 -20.90 29.74
N LEU A 24 24.53 -19.97 28.84
CA LEU A 24 24.55 -20.20 27.38
C LEU A 24 25.58 -21.27 26.98
N ILE A 25 26.80 -21.23 27.52
CA ILE A 25 27.80 -22.29 27.27
C ILE A 25 27.27 -23.66 27.72
N LEU A 26 26.61 -23.71 28.88
CA LEU A 26 26.05 -24.95 29.44
C LEU A 26 24.78 -25.44 28.74
N GLN A 27 24.12 -24.59 27.96
CA GLN A 27 22.98 -24.93 27.11
C GLN A 27 23.44 -25.72 25.88
N GLU A 28 24.59 -25.38 25.32
CA GLU A 28 25.18 -26.11 24.19
C GLU A 28 25.78 -27.45 24.62
N GLU A 29 26.57 -27.45 25.70
CA GLU A 29 27.20 -28.67 26.19
C GLU A 29 27.65 -28.61 27.65
N THR A 30 27.86 -29.79 28.26
CA THR A 30 28.41 -29.85 29.62
C THR A 30 29.88 -29.43 29.65
N ALA A 31 30.27 -28.58 30.59
CA ALA A 31 31.62 -28.01 30.65
C ALA A 31 32.24 -28.08 32.05
N ASN A 32 33.57 -28.20 32.13
CA ASN A 32 34.31 -28.08 33.40
C ASN A 32 34.71 -26.62 33.69
N LEU A 33 35.19 -26.32 34.90
CA LEU A 33 35.54 -24.94 35.28
C LEU A 33 36.59 -24.30 34.36
N THR A 34 37.56 -25.06 33.86
CA THR A 34 38.60 -24.53 32.97
C THR A 34 38.01 -24.11 31.63
N LYS A 35 37.15 -24.95 31.05
CA LYS A 35 36.44 -24.65 29.79
C LYS A 35 35.54 -23.42 29.94
N LEU A 36 34.71 -23.41 30.99
CA LEU A 36 33.86 -22.26 31.33
C LEU A 36 34.66 -20.97 31.52
N SER A 37 35.81 -21.05 32.19
CA SER A 37 36.71 -19.90 32.39
C SER A 37 37.20 -19.34 31.06
N ASN A 38 37.65 -20.22 30.17
CA ASN A 38 38.21 -19.84 28.88
C ASN A 38 37.15 -19.24 27.95
N GLU A 39 35.99 -19.89 27.83
CA GLU A 39 34.92 -19.46 26.90
C GLU A 39 34.17 -18.22 27.40
N ALA A 40 33.95 -18.10 28.71
CA ALA A 40 33.33 -16.90 29.28
C ALA A 40 34.30 -15.71 29.40
N GLY A 41 35.62 -15.92 29.22
CA GLY A 41 36.64 -14.89 29.37
C GLY A 41 36.89 -14.47 30.83
N LEU A 42 36.73 -15.40 31.77
CA LEU A 42 36.83 -15.17 33.21
C LEU A 42 38.07 -15.85 33.79
N ASN A 43 38.54 -15.41 34.95
CA ASN A 43 39.55 -16.15 35.72
C ASN A 43 38.91 -17.28 36.55
N LEU A 44 39.69 -18.33 36.86
CA LEU A 44 39.18 -19.52 37.57
C LEU A 44 38.48 -19.21 38.92
N PRO A 45 39.02 -18.35 39.80
CA PRO A 45 38.32 -17.96 41.04
C PRO A 45 36.95 -17.33 40.79
N GLU A 46 36.84 -16.46 39.80
CA GLU A 46 35.61 -15.78 39.42
C GLU A 46 34.61 -16.74 38.79
N THR A 47 35.04 -17.58 37.84
CA THR A 47 34.22 -18.67 37.26
C THR A 47 33.67 -19.57 38.35
N ARG A 48 34.51 -20.00 39.30
CA ARG A 48 34.08 -20.82 40.44
C ARG A 48 33.03 -20.08 41.27
N ARG A 49 33.18 -18.78 41.53
CA ARG A 49 32.20 -17.98 42.26
C ARG A 49 30.85 -17.94 41.54
N HIS A 50 30.85 -17.68 40.23
CA HIS A 50 29.62 -17.60 39.43
C HIS A 50 28.90 -18.95 39.34
N VAL A 51 29.62 -20.03 39.01
CA VAL A 51 29.08 -21.39 38.98
C VAL A 51 28.52 -21.80 40.34
N SER A 52 29.23 -21.49 41.44
CA SER A 52 28.75 -21.83 42.80
C SER A 52 27.44 -21.13 43.14
N ARG A 53 27.20 -19.92 42.63
CA ARG A 53 25.93 -19.20 42.83
C ARG A 53 24.80 -19.80 41.99
N LEU A 54 25.09 -20.13 40.72
CA LEU A 54 24.12 -20.79 39.84
C LEU A 54 23.72 -22.17 40.37
N VAL A 55 24.65 -22.91 40.98
CA VAL A 55 24.36 -24.17 41.68
C VAL A 55 23.51 -23.94 42.93
N LYS A 56 23.75 -22.87 43.69
CA LYS A 56 22.99 -22.55 44.90
C LYS A 56 21.51 -22.28 44.63
N ILE A 57 21.17 -21.80 43.43
CA ILE A 57 19.79 -21.53 43.00
C ILE A 57 19.25 -22.59 42.02
N ASP A 58 19.91 -23.74 41.95
CA ASP A 58 19.49 -24.91 41.17
C ASP A 58 19.35 -24.69 39.65
N LEU A 59 19.98 -23.65 39.08
CA LEU A 59 20.05 -23.48 37.61
C LEU A 59 21.10 -24.39 36.97
N VAL A 60 22.14 -24.71 37.73
CA VAL A 60 23.27 -25.55 37.29
C VAL A 60 23.46 -26.68 38.28
N GLU A 61 23.78 -27.87 37.78
CA GLU A 61 24.16 -29.01 38.61
C GLU A 61 25.59 -29.47 38.29
N ARG A 62 26.23 -30.13 39.27
CA ARG A 62 27.53 -30.75 39.09
C ARG A 62 27.36 -32.22 38.78
N ARG A 63 27.92 -32.67 37.65
CA ARG A 63 27.91 -34.06 37.19
C ARG A 63 28.97 -34.90 37.94
N PRO A 64 28.81 -36.24 38.00
CA PRO A 64 29.75 -37.12 38.71
C PRO A 64 31.20 -37.05 38.21
N ASN A 65 31.39 -36.78 36.92
CA ASN A 65 32.69 -36.58 36.28
C ASN A 65 33.35 -35.22 36.61
N GLY A 66 32.67 -34.37 37.39
CA GLY A 66 33.16 -33.04 37.77
C GLY A 66 32.85 -31.92 36.78
N SER A 67 32.17 -32.20 35.66
CA SER A 67 31.61 -31.16 34.78
C SER A 67 30.32 -30.58 35.37
N TYR A 68 29.84 -29.50 34.76
CA TYR A 68 28.58 -28.85 35.08
C TYR A 68 27.64 -28.93 33.89
N SER A 69 26.34 -28.90 34.16
CA SER A 69 25.27 -28.80 33.16
C SER A 69 24.16 -27.92 33.69
N LEU A 70 23.27 -27.46 32.82
CA LEU A 70 21.98 -26.95 33.26
C LEU A 70 21.17 -28.07 33.95
N THR A 71 20.31 -27.67 34.89
CA THR A 71 19.21 -28.52 35.37
C THR A 71 18.00 -28.31 34.44
N ASN A 72 16.97 -29.15 34.53
CA ASN A 72 15.70 -28.91 33.81
C ASN A 72 15.07 -27.56 34.19
N PHE A 73 15.24 -27.12 35.44
CA PHE A 73 14.80 -25.80 35.88
C PHE A 73 15.64 -24.70 35.23
N GLY A 74 16.97 -24.87 35.20
CA GLY A 74 17.91 -23.97 34.53
C GLY A 74 17.63 -23.77 33.06
N GLU A 75 17.40 -24.87 32.32
CA GLU A 75 16.98 -24.83 30.92
C GLU A 75 15.71 -24.01 30.76
N LYS A 76 14.67 -24.29 31.56
CA LYS A 76 13.39 -23.60 31.40
C LYS A 76 13.45 -22.11 31.73
N ILE A 77 14.26 -21.74 32.73
CA ILE A 77 14.51 -20.33 33.05
C ILE A 77 15.28 -19.67 31.91
N LEU A 78 16.33 -20.29 31.39
CA LEU A 78 17.14 -19.71 30.31
C LEU A 78 16.29 -19.46 29.05
N GLU A 79 15.46 -20.43 28.66
CA GLU A 79 14.49 -20.28 27.57
C GLU A 79 13.54 -19.08 27.78
N THR A 80 13.10 -18.84 29.01
CA THR A 80 12.21 -17.71 29.35
C THR A 80 12.96 -16.38 29.29
N VAL A 81 14.24 -16.39 29.68
CA VAL A 81 15.11 -15.20 29.61
C VAL A 81 15.39 -14.81 28.17
N GLU A 82 15.61 -15.77 27.28
CA GLU A 82 15.77 -15.53 25.84
C GLU A 82 14.52 -14.87 25.23
N GLU A 83 13.32 -15.33 25.61
CA GLU A 83 12.07 -14.69 25.19
C GLU A 83 11.96 -13.24 25.67
N ILE A 84 12.28 -12.98 26.95
CA ILE A 84 12.31 -11.61 27.50
C ILE A 84 13.37 -10.76 26.76
N ALA A 85 14.53 -11.33 26.46
CA ALA A 85 15.60 -10.67 25.74
C ALA A 85 15.16 -10.26 24.33
N PHE A 86 14.42 -11.12 23.63
CA PHE A 86 13.83 -10.81 22.32
C PHE A 86 12.91 -9.58 22.37
N PHE A 87 11.96 -9.55 23.32
CA PHE A 87 11.08 -8.38 23.50
C PHE A 87 11.87 -7.13 23.91
N SER A 88 12.91 -7.28 24.73
CA SER A 88 13.76 -6.16 25.15
C SER A 88 14.61 -5.61 24.00
N GLN A 89 15.13 -6.49 23.13
CA GLN A 89 15.96 -6.12 21.99
C GLN A 89 15.14 -5.33 20.96
N TYR A 90 13.90 -5.74 20.71
CA TYR A 90 13.00 -5.11 19.74
C TYR A 90 11.88 -4.31 20.43
N ARG A 91 12.21 -3.68 21.56
CA ARG A 91 11.25 -2.96 22.41
C ARG A 91 10.40 -1.96 21.63
N ASP A 92 11.02 -1.13 20.80
CA ASP A 92 10.31 -0.07 20.08
C ASP A 92 9.33 -0.64 19.05
N TYR A 93 9.65 -1.79 18.46
CA TYR A 93 8.74 -2.50 17.58
C TYR A 93 7.50 -3.00 18.34
N PHE A 94 7.68 -3.66 19.48
CA PHE A 94 6.59 -4.18 20.30
C PHE A 94 5.79 -3.10 21.06
N LEU A 95 6.26 -1.84 21.08
CA LEU A 95 5.45 -0.71 21.54
C LEU A 95 4.37 -0.29 20.54
N THR A 96 4.64 -0.45 19.25
CA THR A 96 3.73 -0.01 18.18
C THR A 96 3.03 -1.17 17.48
N HIS A 97 3.49 -2.42 17.67
CA HIS A 97 2.95 -3.62 17.03
C HIS A 97 2.41 -4.61 18.04
N SER A 98 1.33 -5.30 17.67
CA SER A 98 0.67 -6.26 18.53
C SER A 98 0.84 -7.70 18.05
N VAL A 99 1.30 -8.55 18.97
CA VAL A 99 1.31 -10.01 18.79
C VAL A 99 0.01 -10.67 19.27
N THR A 100 -0.91 -9.91 19.89
CA THR A 100 -2.06 -10.50 20.59
C THR A 100 -3.11 -11.07 19.65
N GLN A 101 -3.03 -10.75 18.35
CA GLN A 101 -4.01 -11.15 17.34
C GLN A 101 -3.73 -12.54 16.74
N ILE A 102 -2.54 -13.12 16.96
CA ILE A 102 -2.25 -14.51 16.55
C ILE A 102 -2.79 -15.50 17.60
N PRO A 103 -2.99 -16.80 17.28
CA PRO A 103 -3.47 -17.77 18.25
C PRO A 103 -2.53 -17.93 19.45
N ARG A 104 -3.09 -18.11 20.65
CA ARG A 104 -2.34 -18.15 21.93
C ARG A 104 -1.21 -19.18 21.94
N GLU A 105 -1.40 -20.33 21.30
CA GLU A 105 -0.39 -21.40 21.21
C GLU A 105 0.90 -20.99 20.47
N TYR A 106 0.82 -19.97 19.61
CA TYR A 106 1.98 -19.38 18.93
C TYR A 106 2.53 -18.15 19.67
N GLN A 107 1.68 -17.40 20.38
CA GLN A 107 2.11 -16.30 21.24
C GLN A 107 3.09 -16.76 22.33
N VAL A 108 2.83 -17.91 22.95
CA VAL A 108 3.69 -18.47 24.01
C VAL A 108 4.97 -19.12 23.49
N LYS A 109 5.18 -19.10 22.16
CA LYS A 109 6.34 -19.65 21.47
C LYS A 109 7.12 -18.56 20.71
N LEU A 110 6.94 -17.28 21.04
CA LEU A 110 7.60 -16.18 20.33
C LEU A 110 9.13 -16.21 20.45
N ARG A 111 9.66 -16.95 21.43
CA ARG A 111 11.10 -17.28 21.48
C ARG A 111 11.61 -17.99 20.23
N ASP A 112 10.76 -18.76 19.54
CA ASP A 112 11.20 -19.61 18.40
C ASP A 112 11.55 -18.73 17.18
N ILE A 113 11.08 -17.48 17.16
CA ILE A 113 11.47 -16.46 16.17
C ILE A 113 12.53 -15.47 16.70
N ALA A 114 13.09 -15.69 17.89
CA ALA A 114 13.98 -14.72 18.54
C ALA A 114 15.29 -14.47 17.76
N ASN A 115 15.75 -15.47 17.00
CA ASN A 115 16.96 -15.39 16.18
C ASN A 115 16.74 -14.73 14.81
N SER A 116 15.53 -14.21 14.56
CA SER A 116 15.20 -13.57 13.29
C SER A 116 15.88 -12.21 13.12
N GLU A 117 16.20 -11.87 11.87
CA GLU A 117 16.79 -10.58 11.49
C GLU A 117 15.69 -9.51 11.41
N PHE A 118 15.78 -8.44 12.20
CA PHE A 118 14.81 -7.35 12.15
C PHE A 118 15.06 -6.37 10.99
N HIS A 119 13.97 -5.89 10.39
CA HIS A 119 13.95 -4.95 9.28
C HIS A 119 12.98 -3.80 9.58
N ASP A 120 13.52 -2.58 9.66
CA ASP A 120 12.84 -1.36 10.12
C ASP A 120 12.32 -0.45 8.98
N ASN A 121 12.41 -0.92 7.73
CA ASN A 121 12.02 -0.16 6.55
C ASN A 121 11.27 -1.04 5.54
N ILE A 122 10.14 -0.52 5.05
CA ILE A 122 9.30 -1.07 4.00
C ILE A 122 10.13 -1.62 2.82
N LEU A 123 11.08 -0.84 2.30
CA LEU A 123 11.86 -1.26 1.12
C LEU A 123 12.70 -2.52 1.39
N ASN A 124 13.21 -2.67 2.62
CA ASN A 124 13.97 -3.87 2.99
C ASN A 124 13.04 -5.06 3.11
N PHE A 125 11.88 -4.89 3.76
CA PHE A 125 10.90 -5.96 3.91
C PHE A 125 10.39 -6.47 2.56
N ILE A 126 10.01 -5.57 1.65
CA ILE A 126 9.58 -5.91 0.29
C ILE A 126 10.68 -6.68 -0.47
N ARG A 127 11.94 -6.23 -0.41
CA ARG A 127 13.07 -6.97 -1.02
C ARG A 127 13.26 -8.37 -0.43
N LYS A 128 13.01 -8.55 0.87
CA LYS A 128 13.08 -9.88 1.49
C LYS A 128 11.92 -10.75 1.04
N MET A 129 10.72 -10.20 0.97
CA MET A 129 9.56 -10.88 0.38
C MET A 129 9.85 -11.36 -1.06
N GLU A 130 10.40 -10.49 -1.91
CA GLU A 130 10.85 -10.86 -3.27
C GLU A 130 11.85 -12.02 -3.25
N SER A 131 12.85 -11.97 -2.36
CA SER A 131 13.88 -13.01 -2.19
C SER A 131 13.26 -14.35 -1.78
N VAL A 132 12.32 -14.38 -0.83
CA VAL A 132 11.62 -15.59 -0.41
C VAL A 132 10.88 -16.23 -1.60
N ILE A 133 10.13 -15.44 -2.38
CA ILE A 133 9.37 -15.96 -3.53
C ILE A 133 10.33 -16.45 -4.62
N LYS A 134 11.35 -15.66 -4.97
CA LYS A 134 12.28 -15.93 -6.07
C LYS A 134 13.16 -17.15 -5.80
N GLU A 135 13.57 -17.36 -4.55
CA GLU A 135 14.51 -18.43 -4.18
C GLU A 135 13.82 -19.75 -3.81
N ALA A 136 12.49 -19.76 -3.69
CA ALA A 136 11.73 -20.98 -3.40
C ALA A 136 11.86 -22.03 -4.51
N ASP A 137 12.00 -23.29 -4.13
CA ASP A 137 12.05 -24.47 -5.01
C ASP A 137 10.78 -25.32 -4.91
N ASN A 138 10.20 -25.45 -3.70
CA ASN A 138 9.09 -26.37 -3.47
C ASN A 138 7.76 -25.64 -3.30
N HIS A 139 7.72 -24.64 -2.42
CA HIS A 139 6.48 -23.97 -2.08
C HIS A 139 6.65 -22.54 -1.58
N VAL A 140 5.59 -21.74 -1.71
CA VAL A 140 5.43 -20.45 -1.05
C VAL A 140 4.06 -20.37 -0.38
N LEU A 141 4.06 -20.00 0.89
CA LEU A 141 2.87 -19.73 1.70
C LEU A 141 2.76 -18.21 1.85
N LEU A 142 1.68 -17.61 1.36
CA LEU A 142 1.41 -16.17 1.47
C LEU A 142 0.18 -15.95 2.33
N LEU A 143 0.36 -15.23 3.43
CA LEU A 143 -0.71 -14.62 4.21
C LEU A 143 -0.45 -13.11 4.19
N VAL A 144 -1.27 -12.41 3.42
CA VAL A 144 -1.03 -10.99 3.10
C VAL A 144 -2.30 -10.19 3.28
N ASP A 145 -2.14 -8.93 3.71
CA ASP A 145 -3.23 -7.97 3.81
C ASP A 145 -3.77 -7.57 2.44
N GLN A 146 -2.92 -7.57 1.41
CA GLN A 146 -3.30 -7.39 0.02
C GLN A 146 -2.45 -8.28 -0.91
N PHE A 147 -3.02 -8.72 -2.03
CA PHE A 147 -2.26 -9.47 -3.02
C PHE A 147 -1.14 -8.59 -3.60
N PRO A 148 0.14 -9.03 -3.57
CA PRO A 148 1.27 -8.19 -3.96
C PRO A 148 1.40 -8.11 -5.49
N LEU A 149 0.58 -7.28 -6.14
CA LEU A 149 0.55 -7.12 -7.60
C LEU A 149 1.91 -6.76 -8.20
N ASN A 150 2.70 -5.92 -7.52
CA ASN A 150 4.05 -5.55 -7.94
C ASN A 150 5.02 -6.75 -8.03
N HIS A 151 4.67 -7.89 -7.44
CA HIS A 151 5.45 -9.11 -7.44
C HIS A 151 4.88 -10.17 -8.40
N LEU A 152 3.85 -9.82 -9.18
CA LEU A 152 3.12 -10.76 -10.03
C LEU A 152 4.05 -11.49 -11.02
N SER A 153 5.01 -10.80 -11.61
CA SER A 153 6.00 -11.41 -12.51
C SER A 153 6.83 -12.49 -11.79
N ILE A 154 7.36 -12.19 -10.60
CA ILE A 154 8.18 -13.12 -9.80
C ILE A 154 7.35 -14.32 -9.33
N ILE A 155 6.08 -14.09 -8.99
CA ILE A 155 5.13 -15.15 -8.63
C ILE A 155 4.90 -16.07 -9.84
N MET A 156 4.63 -15.50 -11.02
CA MET A 156 4.43 -16.27 -12.25
C MET A 156 5.67 -17.08 -12.64
N ASP A 157 6.85 -16.47 -12.61
CA ASP A 157 8.12 -17.15 -12.89
C ASP A 157 8.33 -18.34 -11.94
N SER A 158 7.94 -18.21 -10.67
CA SER A 158 8.06 -19.29 -9.68
C SER A 158 7.05 -20.41 -9.91
N ILE A 159 5.81 -20.06 -10.28
CA ILE A 159 4.80 -21.05 -10.67
C ILE A 159 5.26 -21.84 -11.91
N GLU A 160 5.87 -21.16 -12.90
CA GLU A 160 6.41 -21.80 -14.11
C GLU A 160 7.58 -22.74 -13.80
N ARG A 161 8.38 -22.46 -12.76
CA ARG A 161 9.39 -23.38 -12.22
C ARG A 161 8.79 -24.58 -11.47
N GLY A 162 7.48 -24.61 -11.24
CA GLY A 162 6.77 -25.70 -10.56
C GLY A 162 6.55 -25.49 -9.06
N VAL A 163 6.85 -24.29 -8.54
CA VAL A 163 6.65 -23.94 -7.13
C VAL A 163 5.16 -23.88 -6.81
N LYS A 164 4.74 -24.49 -5.68
CA LYS A 164 3.33 -24.50 -5.24
C LYS A 164 3.03 -23.29 -4.36
N PHE A 165 1.89 -22.66 -4.57
CA PHE A 165 1.45 -21.49 -3.81
C PHE A 165 0.21 -21.80 -2.97
N LYS A 166 0.24 -21.39 -1.71
CA LYS A 166 -0.96 -21.31 -0.85
C LYS A 166 -1.13 -19.87 -0.42
N ILE A 167 -2.25 -19.25 -0.77
CA ILE A 167 -2.47 -17.82 -0.57
C ILE A 167 -3.70 -17.61 0.32
N ILE A 168 -3.55 -16.82 1.37
CA ILE A 168 -4.61 -16.34 2.25
C ILE A 168 -4.64 -14.81 2.16
N GLU A 169 -5.83 -14.27 1.92
CA GLU A 169 -6.08 -12.83 1.82
C GLU A 169 -7.35 -12.46 2.60
N PRO A 170 -7.55 -11.18 2.97
CA PRO A 170 -8.80 -10.75 3.55
C PRO A 170 -9.95 -10.84 2.55
N LYS A 171 -11.16 -11.15 3.04
CA LYS A 171 -12.41 -11.17 2.25
C LYS A 171 -12.75 -9.77 1.75
N ASN A 172 -12.57 -8.78 2.62
CA ASN A 172 -12.71 -7.36 2.29
C ASN A 172 -11.42 -6.88 1.63
N ARG A 173 -11.19 -7.33 0.40
CA ARG A 173 -10.11 -6.79 -0.42
C ARG A 173 -10.39 -5.30 -0.61
N VAL A 174 -9.49 -4.43 -0.16
CA VAL A 174 -9.36 -3.13 -0.79
C VAL A 174 -8.99 -3.44 -2.24
N LEU A 175 -9.89 -3.15 -3.17
CA LEU A 175 -9.57 -3.18 -4.60
C LEU A 175 -8.42 -2.19 -4.76
N ASN A 176 -7.19 -2.71 -4.87
CA ASN A 176 -6.06 -1.87 -5.18
C ASN A 176 -6.38 -1.19 -6.54
N PRO A 177 -6.35 0.15 -6.65
CA PRO A 177 -6.52 0.84 -7.93
C PRO A 177 -5.60 0.28 -9.04
N ASP A 178 -4.50 -0.39 -8.66
CA ASP A 178 -3.63 -1.09 -9.59
C ASP A 178 -4.33 -2.23 -10.35
N LEU A 179 -5.35 -2.91 -9.81
CA LEU A 179 -6.13 -3.95 -10.53
C LEU A 179 -6.77 -3.39 -11.81
N GLU A 180 -7.16 -2.11 -11.77
CA GLU A 180 -7.74 -1.40 -12.90
C GLU A 180 -6.69 -0.68 -13.76
N ALA A 181 -5.44 -0.61 -13.30
CA ALA A 181 -4.26 -0.09 -14.00
C ALA A 181 -3.42 -1.19 -14.69
N LEU A 182 -3.61 -2.47 -14.31
CA LEU A 182 -2.88 -3.61 -14.84
C LEU A 182 -2.84 -3.61 -16.36
N ALA A 183 -1.66 -3.86 -16.91
CA ALA A 183 -1.53 -4.14 -18.32
C ALA A 183 -2.30 -5.44 -18.66
N PRO A 184 -2.75 -5.63 -19.92
CA PRO A 184 -3.48 -6.83 -20.32
C PRO A 184 -2.77 -8.14 -19.97
N HIS A 185 -1.43 -8.16 -20.04
CA HIS A 185 -0.64 -9.34 -19.69
C HIS A 185 -0.64 -9.64 -18.18
N GLU A 186 -0.71 -8.63 -17.32
CA GLU A 186 -0.82 -8.77 -15.87
C GLU A 186 -2.23 -9.22 -15.47
N THR A 187 -3.26 -8.70 -16.15
CA THR A 187 -4.65 -9.16 -15.98
C THR A 187 -4.79 -10.65 -16.34
N LEU A 188 -4.23 -11.05 -17.48
CA LEU A 188 -4.19 -12.45 -17.91
C LEU A 188 -3.39 -13.33 -16.93
N ALA A 189 -2.28 -12.83 -16.39
CA ALA A 189 -1.51 -13.53 -15.37
C ALA A 189 -2.33 -13.73 -14.08
N LEU A 190 -3.07 -12.71 -13.62
CA LEU A 190 -3.97 -12.84 -12.48
C LEU A 190 -5.09 -13.86 -12.73
N ASP A 191 -5.70 -13.85 -13.91
CA ASP A 191 -6.73 -14.84 -14.27
C ASP A 191 -6.16 -16.26 -14.33
N ARG A 192 -4.94 -16.41 -14.84
CA ARG A 192 -4.21 -17.69 -14.83
C ARG A 192 -3.98 -18.20 -13.41
N ILE A 193 -3.57 -17.34 -12.48
CA ILE A 193 -3.37 -17.72 -11.06
C ILE A 193 -4.64 -18.34 -10.46
N LYS A 194 -5.84 -17.93 -10.91
CA LYS A 194 -7.12 -18.47 -10.39
C LYS A 194 -7.38 -19.92 -10.80
N ILE A 195 -6.77 -20.40 -11.87
CA ILE A 195 -7.09 -21.71 -12.48
C ILE A 195 -5.90 -22.67 -12.52
N ILE A 196 -4.68 -22.20 -12.22
CA ILE A 196 -3.48 -23.03 -12.19
C ILE A 196 -3.53 -23.97 -10.96
N PRO A 197 -3.42 -25.30 -11.14
CA PRO A 197 -3.50 -26.27 -10.04
C PRO A 197 -2.45 -26.09 -8.93
N GLN A 198 -1.32 -25.48 -9.25
CA GLN A 198 -0.23 -25.18 -8.32
C GLN A 198 -0.58 -24.06 -7.33
N VAL A 199 -1.66 -23.31 -7.56
CA VAL A 199 -2.11 -22.22 -6.68
C VAL A 199 -3.40 -22.60 -5.98
N GLU A 200 -3.35 -22.67 -4.65
CA GLU A 200 -4.52 -22.75 -3.80
C GLU A 200 -4.77 -21.40 -3.11
N GLN A 201 -6.04 -20.99 -3.04
CA GLN A 201 -6.40 -19.72 -2.40
C GLN A 201 -7.52 -19.89 -1.38
N ARG A 202 -7.37 -19.21 -0.24
CA ARG A 202 -8.34 -19.12 0.85
C ARG A 202 -8.52 -17.67 1.28
N MET A 203 -9.58 -17.40 2.04
CA MET A 203 -9.89 -16.06 2.53
C MET A 203 -10.25 -16.08 4.01
N MET A 204 -10.00 -14.96 4.68
CA MET A 204 -10.40 -14.72 6.08
C MET A 204 -10.90 -13.29 6.27
N ASP A 205 -11.61 -12.98 7.35
CA ASP A 205 -12.18 -11.64 7.53
C ASP A 205 -11.09 -10.59 7.83
N GLU A 206 -10.14 -10.94 8.69
CA GLU A 206 -9.02 -10.09 9.09
C GLU A 206 -7.72 -10.90 9.04
N VAL A 207 -6.65 -10.29 8.52
CA VAL A 207 -5.30 -10.85 8.54
C VAL A 207 -4.58 -10.27 9.75
N ASN A 208 -4.10 -11.14 10.63
CA ASN A 208 -3.58 -10.77 11.96
C ASN A 208 -2.04 -10.83 12.05
N ILE A 209 -1.39 -11.22 10.96
CA ILE A 209 0.05 -11.22 10.76
C ILE A 209 0.32 -11.30 9.25
N LEU A 210 1.31 -10.58 8.74
CA LEU A 210 1.87 -10.83 7.41
C LEU A 210 2.85 -11.99 7.50
N LEU A 211 2.71 -12.99 6.64
CA LEU A 211 3.64 -14.10 6.51
C LEU A 211 3.89 -14.40 5.03
N VAL A 212 5.15 -14.43 4.62
CA VAL A 212 5.58 -15.02 3.34
C VAL A 212 6.67 -16.01 3.63
N VAL A 213 6.40 -17.29 3.38
CA VAL A 213 7.21 -18.42 3.84
C VAL A 213 7.53 -19.34 2.66
N SER A 214 8.76 -19.82 2.57
CA SER A 214 9.17 -20.94 1.72
C SER A 214 9.98 -21.95 2.53
N GLU A 215 10.37 -23.07 1.92
CA GLU A 215 11.20 -24.09 2.60
C GLU A 215 12.62 -23.62 2.99
N LYS A 216 13.02 -22.40 2.61
CA LYS A 216 14.37 -21.86 2.85
C LYS A 216 14.40 -20.64 3.75
N ASP A 217 13.31 -19.86 3.78
CA ASP A 217 13.30 -18.51 4.34
C ASP A 217 11.86 -18.05 4.57
N ALA A 218 11.68 -17.15 5.54
CA ALA A 218 10.40 -16.55 5.84
C ALA A 218 10.55 -15.07 6.18
N VAL A 219 9.53 -14.28 5.86
CA VAL A 219 9.37 -12.93 6.35
C VAL A 219 8.04 -12.78 7.03
N LEU A 220 8.03 -12.09 8.18
CA LEU A 220 6.84 -11.86 8.97
C LEU A 220 6.77 -10.43 9.50
N ALA A 221 5.56 -9.90 9.62
CA ALA A 221 5.30 -8.63 10.28
C ALA A 221 3.99 -8.70 11.06
N PHE A 222 4.04 -8.25 12.32
CA PHE A 222 2.86 -8.07 13.15
C PHE A 222 2.16 -6.76 12.78
N PRO A 223 0.82 -6.66 12.95
CA PRO A 223 0.10 -5.42 12.71
C PRO A 223 0.43 -4.37 13.79
N THR A 224 0.23 -3.10 13.47
CA THR A 224 0.28 -2.00 14.43
C THR A 224 -0.85 -2.13 15.47
N MET A 225 -0.82 -1.32 16.52
CA MET A 225 -1.91 -1.27 17.50
C MET A 225 -3.27 -0.90 16.87
N GLU A 226 -3.24 -0.21 15.74
CA GLU A 226 -4.40 0.16 14.92
C GLU A 226 -4.85 -0.94 13.96
N GLY A 227 -4.10 -2.04 13.84
CA GLY A 227 -4.39 -3.16 12.93
C GLY A 227 -3.84 -2.99 11.51
N GLU A 228 -2.94 -2.02 11.29
CA GLU A 228 -2.35 -1.72 9.99
C GLU A 228 -0.99 -2.42 9.82
N TYR A 229 -0.47 -2.49 8.58
CA TYR A 229 0.85 -3.03 8.30
C TYR A 229 1.78 -1.97 7.74
N ASP A 230 2.81 -1.61 8.51
CA ASP A 230 3.85 -0.65 8.09
C ASP A 230 5.03 -1.34 7.38
N TYR A 231 4.88 -2.65 7.09
CA TYR A 231 5.89 -3.54 6.51
C TYR A 231 7.26 -3.46 7.21
N LYS A 232 7.26 -3.32 8.55
CA LYS A 232 8.43 -3.59 9.40
C LYS A 232 8.25 -4.92 10.10
N GLY A 233 9.33 -5.70 10.20
CA GLY A 233 9.21 -7.05 10.72
C GLY A 233 10.50 -7.83 10.71
N PHE A 234 10.38 -9.14 10.63
CA PHE A 234 11.48 -10.08 10.83
C PHE A 234 11.67 -10.99 9.63
N ARG A 235 12.91 -11.38 9.39
CA ARG A 235 13.29 -12.45 8.47
C ARG A 235 13.79 -13.65 9.25
N ALA A 236 13.16 -14.79 9.05
CA ALA A 236 13.39 -16.04 9.72
C ALA A 236 14.10 -17.02 8.77
N LYS A 237 15.20 -17.62 9.24
CA LYS A 237 16.05 -18.54 8.43
C LYS A 237 16.47 -19.80 9.15
N ASP A 238 16.57 -19.74 10.47
CA ASP A 238 16.89 -20.92 11.24
C ASP A 238 15.69 -21.85 11.32
N THR A 239 15.94 -23.13 11.54
CA THR A 239 14.93 -24.19 11.52
C THR A 239 13.76 -23.90 12.45
N ASN A 240 14.00 -23.43 13.67
CA ASN A 240 12.94 -23.18 14.65
C ASN A 240 12.03 -22.03 14.19
N SER A 241 12.63 -20.95 13.70
CA SER A 241 11.88 -19.78 13.21
C SER A 241 11.02 -20.11 11.98
N LEU A 242 11.54 -20.94 11.07
CA LEU A 242 10.82 -21.41 9.89
C LEU A 242 9.68 -22.34 10.26
N GLU A 243 9.93 -23.32 11.14
CA GLU A 243 8.89 -24.23 11.65
C GLU A 243 7.76 -23.44 12.33
N TRP A 244 8.09 -22.43 13.14
CA TRP A 244 7.08 -21.57 13.77
C TRP A 244 6.21 -20.84 12.73
N CYS A 245 6.83 -20.30 11.67
CA CYS A 245 6.12 -19.60 10.59
C CYS A 245 5.22 -20.54 9.78
N GLU A 246 5.72 -21.71 9.41
CA GLU A 246 4.97 -22.73 8.67
C GLU A 246 3.80 -23.29 9.49
N GLU A 247 4.03 -23.64 10.77
CA GLU A 247 2.98 -24.13 11.66
C GLU A 247 1.88 -23.10 11.84
N LEU A 248 2.23 -21.82 12.08
CA LEU A 248 1.27 -20.73 12.22
C LEU A 248 0.46 -20.56 10.93
N PHE A 249 1.12 -20.55 9.77
CA PHE A 249 0.42 -20.48 8.49
C PHE A 249 -0.56 -21.63 8.32
N HIS A 250 -0.14 -22.87 8.59
CA HIS A 250 -1.01 -24.04 8.44
C HIS A 250 -2.19 -24.06 9.40
N HIS A 251 -1.99 -23.59 10.63
CA HIS A 251 -3.08 -23.38 11.57
C HIS A 251 -4.10 -22.37 11.04
N ILE A 252 -3.64 -21.21 10.55
CA ILE A 252 -4.52 -20.20 9.95
C ILE A 252 -5.20 -20.75 8.69
N TRP A 253 -4.46 -21.43 7.82
CA TRP A 253 -4.95 -22.07 6.61
C TRP A 253 -6.12 -23.01 6.90
N SER A 254 -6.00 -23.86 7.93
CA SER A 254 -7.04 -24.81 8.32
C SER A 254 -8.37 -24.16 8.72
N LYS A 255 -8.31 -22.92 9.22
CA LYS A 255 -9.46 -22.10 9.65
C LYS A 255 -9.97 -21.16 8.56
N ALA A 256 -9.13 -20.83 7.57
CA ALA A 256 -9.50 -19.96 6.47
C ALA A 256 -10.57 -20.62 5.59
N GLY A 257 -11.53 -19.83 5.14
CA GLY A 257 -12.60 -20.29 4.27
C GLY A 257 -12.07 -20.56 2.85
N SER A 258 -12.73 -21.45 2.12
CA SER A 258 -12.54 -21.53 0.67
C SER A 258 -12.70 -20.15 0.07
N ARG A 259 -11.92 -19.84 -0.97
CA ARG A 259 -12.16 -18.65 -1.77
C ARG A 259 -13.60 -18.67 -2.27
N THR A 260 -14.47 -17.91 -1.63
CA THR A 260 -15.74 -17.55 -2.23
C THR A 260 -15.39 -16.64 -3.40
N GLY A 261 -16.05 -16.82 -4.56
CA GLY A 261 -16.12 -15.71 -5.50
C GLY A 261 -16.49 -14.46 -4.71
N THR A 262 -15.87 -13.32 -5.03
CA THR A 262 -16.12 -12.04 -4.37
C THR A 262 -17.61 -11.96 -4.02
N PRO A 263 -18.02 -11.47 -2.83
CA PRO A 263 -19.31 -10.85 -2.72
C PRO A 263 -19.28 -9.69 -3.72
N VAL A 264 -19.62 -9.99 -4.97
CA VAL A 264 -20.40 -9.09 -5.79
C VAL A 264 -21.52 -8.72 -4.83
N PHE A 265 -21.60 -7.46 -4.41
CA PHE A 265 -22.90 -6.97 -3.98
C PHE A 265 -23.80 -7.31 -5.16
N GLU A 266 -24.61 -8.37 -5.01
CA GLU A 266 -25.51 -8.82 -6.04
C GLU A 266 -26.43 -7.64 -6.33
N GLN A 267 -26.08 -6.86 -7.36
CA GLN A 267 -27.07 -6.16 -8.15
C GLN A 267 -28.04 -7.26 -8.54
N LYS A 268 -29.27 -7.18 -8.01
CA LYS A 268 -30.38 -7.97 -8.52
C LYS A 268 -30.41 -7.78 -10.03
N LYS A 269 -29.91 -8.77 -10.78
CA LYS A 269 -30.14 -8.87 -12.21
C LYS A 269 -31.64 -9.05 -12.39
N MET A 270 -32.33 -8.00 -12.81
CA MET A 270 -33.63 -8.17 -13.43
C MET A 270 -33.40 -8.85 -14.78
N PRO A 271 -34.11 -9.94 -15.11
CA PRO A 271 -34.03 -10.53 -16.42
C PRO A 271 -34.75 -9.59 -17.39
N TRP A 272 -34.10 -9.20 -18.48
CA TRP A 272 -34.81 -8.59 -19.59
C TRP A 272 -34.32 -9.11 -20.94
N ASP A 273 -35.33 -9.29 -21.79
CA ASP A 273 -35.28 -9.79 -23.13
C ASP A 273 -34.53 -8.84 -24.06
N GLY A 274 -33.84 -9.42 -25.03
CA GLY A 274 -33.23 -8.63 -26.08
C GLY A 274 -34.31 -7.92 -26.87
N SER A 275 -34.22 -6.60 -26.96
CA SER A 275 -33.94 -5.93 -28.24
C SER A 275 -34.02 -4.40 -28.12
N ILE A 276 -33.24 -3.76 -29.00
CA ILE A 276 -33.38 -2.41 -29.56
C ILE A 276 -32.51 -1.30 -28.94
N THR A 277 -31.58 -0.90 -29.79
CA THR A 277 -30.89 0.38 -29.95
C THR A 277 -31.80 1.61 -29.85
N THR A 278 -31.65 2.37 -28.77
CA THR A 278 -31.90 3.82 -28.70
C THR A 278 -30.87 4.42 -27.75
N THR A 279 -30.32 5.59 -28.08
CA THR A 279 -29.35 6.34 -27.25
C THR A 279 -29.97 6.63 -25.88
N GLU A 280 -29.63 5.85 -24.85
CA GLU A 280 -30.24 5.97 -23.54
C GLU A 280 -29.62 7.15 -22.79
N GLN A 281 -30.43 8.18 -22.49
CA GLN A 281 -30.05 9.30 -21.65
C GLN A 281 -30.51 9.06 -20.20
N ILE A 282 -29.67 9.39 -19.23
CA ILE A 282 -30.03 9.39 -17.80
C ILE A 282 -29.81 10.76 -17.15
N VAL A 283 -30.68 11.10 -16.21
CA VAL A 283 -30.53 12.28 -15.35
C VAL A 283 -30.23 11.81 -13.93
N LEU A 284 -29.09 12.23 -13.38
CA LEU A 284 -28.72 11.98 -11.99
C LEU A 284 -28.84 13.26 -11.17
N VAL A 285 -29.34 13.12 -9.94
CA VAL A 285 -29.38 14.22 -8.96
C VAL A 285 -28.47 13.84 -7.79
N GLY A 286 -27.46 14.67 -7.55
CA GLY A 286 -26.47 14.43 -6.52
C GLY A 286 -27.05 14.52 -5.12
N ARG A 287 -26.59 13.64 -4.24
CA ARG A 287 -27.08 13.46 -2.86
C ARG A 287 -26.05 13.89 -1.81
N GLU A 288 -24.88 14.34 -2.25
CA GLU A 288 -23.71 14.67 -1.43
C GLU A 288 -23.25 13.52 -0.52
N ARG A 289 -23.47 12.27 -0.97
CA ARG A 289 -23.14 11.05 -0.22
C ARG A 289 -22.37 10.05 -1.09
N PRO A 290 -21.13 9.70 -0.72
CA PRO A 290 -20.27 8.85 -1.55
C PRO A 290 -20.81 7.45 -1.80
N GLU A 291 -21.52 6.87 -0.82
CA GLU A 291 -22.13 5.56 -0.93
C GLU A 291 -23.29 5.50 -1.97
N TYR A 292 -23.75 6.64 -2.46
CA TYR A 292 -24.80 6.73 -3.49
C TYR A 292 -24.32 7.39 -4.78
N ASP A 293 -23.61 8.51 -4.67
CA ASP A 293 -23.26 9.35 -5.81
C ASP A 293 -22.19 8.70 -6.70
N ALA A 294 -21.14 8.11 -6.11
CA ALA A 294 -20.09 7.45 -6.88
C ALA A 294 -20.61 6.21 -7.62
N PRO A 295 -21.32 5.25 -6.98
CA PRO A 295 -21.92 4.13 -7.68
C PRO A 295 -22.93 4.55 -8.75
N ALA A 296 -23.72 5.61 -8.52
CA ALA A 296 -24.71 6.07 -9.48
C ALA A 296 -24.06 6.67 -10.74
N ILE A 297 -23.01 7.47 -10.58
CA ILE A 297 -22.26 8.00 -11.71
C ILE A 297 -21.50 6.88 -12.44
N GLN A 298 -20.90 5.94 -11.71
CA GLN A 298 -20.22 4.79 -12.32
C GLN A 298 -21.19 3.93 -13.14
N ASP A 299 -22.34 3.55 -12.58
CA ASP A 299 -23.37 2.79 -13.29
C ASP A 299 -23.90 3.56 -14.52
N ALA A 300 -23.96 4.89 -14.42
CA ALA A 300 -24.37 5.73 -15.53
C ALA A 300 -23.38 5.69 -16.71
N VAL A 301 -22.07 5.86 -16.45
CA VAL A 301 -21.03 5.82 -17.50
C VAL A 301 -20.88 4.44 -18.14
N ASP A 302 -21.25 3.38 -17.42
CA ASP A 302 -21.19 2.01 -17.94
C ASP A 302 -22.37 1.67 -18.85
N ARG A 303 -23.53 2.32 -18.68
CA ARG A 303 -24.79 1.93 -19.35
C ARG A 303 -25.30 2.95 -20.35
N TYR A 304 -25.16 4.23 -20.07
CA TYR A 304 -25.85 5.30 -20.80
C TYR A 304 -24.89 6.06 -21.73
N ASP A 305 -25.43 6.49 -22.86
CA ASP A 305 -24.68 7.22 -23.87
C ASP A 305 -24.63 8.72 -23.54
N GLU A 306 -25.64 9.22 -22.82
CA GLU A 306 -25.71 10.60 -22.34
C GLU A 306 -26.11 10.65 -20.86
N ILE A 307 -25.38 11.45 -20.08
CA ILE A 307 -25.53 11.55 -18.63
C ILE A 307 -25.63 13.02 -18.26
N LEU A 308 -26.80 13.42 -17.77
CA LEU A 308 -27.04 14.76 -17.23
C LEU A 308 -26.96 14.74 -15.70
N LEU A 309 -25.95 15.40 -15.16
CA LEU A 309 -25.71 15.52 -13.74
C LEU A 309 -26.33 16.82 -13.19
N LYS A 310 -27.14 16.74 -12.14
CA LYS A 310 -27.77 17.89 -11.46
C LYS A 310 -27.39 17.98 -10.00
N GLY A 311 -27.05 19.18 -9.52
CA GLY A 311 -26.77 19.42 -8.11
C GLY A 311 -25.33 19.10 -7.72
N ARG A 312 -25.12 18.65 -6.48
CA ARG A 312 -23.79 18.43 -5.88
C ARG A 312 -23.54 16.95 -5.65
N PHE A 313 -22.43 16.44 -6.18
CA PHE A 313 -22.02 15.04 -6.07
C PHE A 313 -20.77 14.90 -5.22
N ASN A 314 -20.83 13.95 -4.31
CA ASN A 314 -19.73 13.59 -3.45
C ASN A 314 -19.22 12.21 -3.85
N LEU A 315 -18.00 12.13 -4.35
CA LEU A 315 -17.42 10.85 -4.79
C LEU A 315 -16.60 10.14 -3.71
N GLY A 316 -16.42 10.74 -2.53
CA GLY A 316 -15.52 10.20 -1.50
C GLY A 316 -14.11 10.01 -2.08
N THR A 317 -13.55 8.82 -1.93
CA THR A 317 -12.24 8.45 -2.49
C THR A 317 -12.33 7.83 -3.88
N SER A 318 -13.53 7.59 -4.42
CA SER A 318 -13.74 6.83 -5.66
C SER A 318 -13.25 7.55 -6.92
N THR A 319 -12.78 6.78 -7.88
CA THR A 319 -12.50 7.22 -9.26
C THR A 319 -13.66 6.76 -10.15
N ILE A 320 -14.14 7.61 -11.05
CA ILE A 320 -15.11 7.21 -12.08
C ILE A 320 -14.35 6.77 -13.33
N LEU A 321 -14.48 5.50 -13.68
CA LEU A 321 -13.80 4.88 -14.80
C LEU A 321 -14.72 4.82 -16.03
N ILE A 322 -14.29 5.45 -17.11
CA ILE A 322 -15.06 5.57 -18.36
C ILE A 322 -14.45 4.63 -19.39
N LYS A 323 -15.17 3.53 -19.66
CA LYS A 323 -14.78 2.44 -20.56
C LYS A 323 -15.63 2.35 -21.84
N LYS A 324 -16.65 3.20 -21.95
CA LYS A 324 -17.62 3.26 -23.05
C LYS A 324 -17.72 4.69 -23.56
N SER A 325 -18.02 4.86 -24.85
CA SER A 325 -18.36 6.17 -25.41
C SER A 325 -19.55 6.78 -24.68
N THR A 326 -19.41 8.01 -24.20
CA THR A 326 -20.46 8.68 -23.41
C THR A 326 -20.25 10.19 -23.37
N ILE A 327 -21.33 10.93 -23.13
CA ILE A 327 -21.34 12.37 -22.87
C ILE A 327 -21.77 12.61 -21.42
N ILE A 328 -20.87 13.15 -20.61
CA ILE A 328 -21.13 13.56 -19.23
C ILE A 328 -21.29 15.08 -19.20
N ARG A 329 -22.48 15.55 -18.84
CA ARG A 329 -22.83 16.98 -18.85
C ARG A 329 -23.41 17.42 -17.52
N GLY A 330 -22.96 18.56 -17.00
CA GLY A 330 -23.64 19.23 -15.90
C GLY A 330 -24.84 20.06 -16.36
N ASP A 331 -25.89 20.09 -15.54
CA ASP A 331 -27.08 20.91 -15.72
C ASP A 331 -26.85 22.35 -15.23
N GLY A 332 -27.28 23.32 -16.03
CA GLY A 332 -27.24 24.74 -15.66
C GLY A 332 -25.84 25.38 -15.69
N ARG A 333 -25.84 26.70 -15.84
CA ARG A 333 -24.66 27.57 -15.72
C ARG A 333 -25.12 28.96 -15.30
N SER A 334 -24.76 29.37 -14.09
CA SER A 334 -25.09 30.69 -13.55
C SER A 334 -23.85 31.55 -13.45
N LYS A 335 -23.91 32.79 -13.98
CA LYS A 335 -22.78 33.74 -13.95
C LYS A 335 -21.47 33.13 -14.47
N ASP A 336 -21.57 32.36 -15.55
CA ASP A 336 -20.47 31.63 -16.18
C ASP A 336 -19.78 30.55 -15.29
N ILE A 337 -20.48 30.06 -14.28
CA ILE A 337 -20.04 28.95 -13.42
C ILE A 337 -21.03 27.79 -13.61
N PRO A 338 -20.56 26.56 -13.89
CA PRO A 338 -21.44 25.39 -13.90
C PRO A 338 -22.20 25.24 -12.58
N ASP A 339 -23.51 25.00 -12.64
CA ASP A 339 -24.33 24.83 -11.43
C ASP A 339 -24.12 23.45 -10.81
N THR A 340 -23.81 22.44 -11.63
CA THR A 340 -23.47 21.09 -11.18
C THR A 340 -22.05 21.00 -10.66
N LYS A 341 -21.92 20.48 -9.44
CA LYS A 341 -20.65 20.40 -8.71
C LYS A 341 -20.29 18.98 -8.35
N ILE A 342 -19.01 18.64 -8.47
CA ILE A 342 -18.49 17.32 -8.10
C ILE A 342 -17.24 17.51 -7.24
N TYR A 343 -17.08 16.69 -6.21
CA TYR A 343 -15.88 16.71 -5.38
C TYR A 343 -15.57 15.33 -4.79
N LYS A 344 -14.30 15.10 -4.49
CA LYS A 344 -13.79 13.97 -3.71
C LYS A 344 -13.43 14.44 -2.28
N HIS A 345 -13.44 13.53 -1.29
CA HIS A 345 -12.93 13.73 0.08
C HIS A 345 -12.65 12.38 0.77
N GLY A 346 -12.13 12.41 2.00
CA GLY A 346 -12.00 11.19 2.83
C GLY A 346 -10.77 10.34 2.51
N TRP A 347 -9.73 10.97 1.96
CA TRP A 347 -8.46 10.33 1.60
C TRP A 347 -7.41 10.54 2.71
N ASP A 348 -6.53 9.57 2.92
CA ASP A 348 -5.49 9.61 3.97
C ASP A 348 -4.10 9.91 3.44
N PHE A 349 -3.37 10.76 4.14
CA PHE A 349 -2.07 11.28 3.75
C PHE A 349 -0.94 10.54 4.49
N PRO A 350 0.18 10.16 3.83
CA PRO A 350 0.58 10.47 2.45
C PRO A 350 0.01 9.56 1.36
N PHE A 351 -0.25 10.12 0.18
CA PHE A 351 -0.79 9.42 -0.99
C PHE A 351 0.30 8.67 -1.76
N ILE A 352 0.17 7.34 -1.81
CA ILE A 352 1.06 6.46 -2.56
C ILE A 352 0.46 5.95 -3.88
N SER A 353 -0.85 6.14 -4.11
CA SER A 353 -1.56 5.71 -5.33
C SER A 353 -1.90 6.90 -6.25
N GLN A 354 -1.95 6.64 -7.56
CA GLN A 354 -2.39 7.63 -8.54
C GLN A 354 -3.92 7.66 -8.59
N GLU A 355 -4.52 8.71 -8.05
CA GLU A 355 -5.98 8.87 -7.99
C GLU A 355 -6.52 9.80 -9.08
N PHE A 356 -7.77 9.54 -9.50
CA PHE A 356 -8.47 10.36 -10.49
C PHE A 356 -9.88 10.76 -10.02
N LEU A 357 -10.43 11.85 -10.55
CA LEU A 357 -11.88 12.07 -10.47
C LEU A 357 -12.58 11.36 -11.62
N PHE A 358 -12.14 11.62 -12.85
CA PHE A 358 -12.52 10.86 -14.05
C PHE A 358 -11.29 10.25 -14.70
N MET A 359 -11.37 8.97 -15.05
CA MET A 359 -10.36 8.24 -15.82
C MET A 359 -10.97 7.70 -17.11
N VAL A 360 -10.48 8.16 -18.26
CA VAL A 360 -10.87 7.65 -19.59
C VAL A 360 -9.91 6.54 -20.00
N ARG A 361 -10.41 5.30 -20.05
CA ARG A 361 -9.65 4.11 -20.42
C ARG A 361 -10.55 3.06 -21.06
N GLY A 362 -10.79 3.17 -22.36
CA GLY A 362 -11.54 2.16 -23.13
C GLY A 362 -11.03 2.04 -24.55
N ASP A 363 -11.27 0.88 -25.17
CA ASP A 363 -10.90 0.62 -26.56
C ASP A 363 -11.83 1.40 -27.51
N ASP A 364 -11.26 2.27 -28.35
CA ASP A 364 -11.98 2.95 -29.44
C ASP A 364 -13.22 3.76 -28.98
N ILE A 365 -13.14 4.43 -27.82
CA ILE A 365 -14.25 5.19 -27.24
C ILE A 365 -14.18 6.70 -27.49
N ASP A 366 -15.33 7.33 -27.67
CA ASP A 366 -15.49 8.79 -27.79
C ASP A 366 -16.10 9.36 -26.52
N VAL A 367 -15.36 10.20 -25.80
CA VAL A 367 -15.80 10.73 -24.50
C VAL A 367 -15.88 12.25 -24.53
N THR A 368 -17.01 12.79 -24.08
CA THR A 368 -17.16 14.23 -23.82
C THR A 368 -17.48 14.46 -22.34
N ILE A 369 -16.72 15.33 -21.68
CA ILE A 369 -17.01 15.81 -20.32
C ILE A 369 -17.15 17.31 -20.37
N GLU A 370 -18.33 17.83 -20.00
CA GLU A 370 -18.60 19.24 -20.13
C GLU A 370 -19.51 19.85 -19.06
N ASN A 371 -19.32 21.15 -18.86
CA ASN A 371 -20.12 21.98 -17.97
C ASN A 371 -20.19 21.42 -16.54
N LEU A 372 -19.07 20.95 -16.00
CA LEU A 372 -18.95 20.50 -14.60
C LEU A 372 -18.07 21.45 -13.79
N HIS A 373 -18.44 21.72 -12.53
CA HIS A 373 -17.58 22.42 -11.58
C HIS A 373 -16.99 21.44 -10.56
N VAL A 374 -15.70 21.14 -10.67
CA VAL A 374 -14.97 20.34 -9.69
C VAL A 374 -14.40 21.26 -8.59
N GLU A 375 -14.79 21.03 -7.33
CA GLU A 375 -14.43 21.89 -6.19
C GLU A 375 -13.34 21.32 -5.27
N ASN A 376 -13.04 20.03 -5.33
CA ASN A 376 -11.96 19.39 -4.56
C ASN A 376 -11.64 18.00 -5.12
N PHE A 377 -10.36 17.64 -5.22
CA PHE A 377 -9.88 16.33 -5.68
C PHE A 377 -8.45 16.06 -5.22
N ASN A 378 -8.00 14.82 -5.32
CA ASN A 378 -6.63 14.36 -5.12
C ASN A 378 -6.09 13.70 -6.41
N GLY A 379 -4.76 13.72 -6.58
CA GLY A 379 -4.06 13.23 -7.75
C GLY A 379 -4.34 14.08 -8.99
N THR A 380 -5.03 13.49 -9.96
CA THR A 380 -5.40 14.12 -11.23
C THR A 380 -6.91 14.30 -11.30
N CYS A 381 -7.44 15.47 -11.66
CA CYS A 381 -8.88 15.63 -11.78
C CYS A 381 -9.43 14.82 -12.96
N ILE A 382 -8.99 15.10 -14.19
CA ILE A 382 -9.41 14.35 -15.38
C ILE A 382 -8.18 13.74 -16.04
N GLY A 383 -8.14 12.42 -16.14
CA GLY A 383 -7.06 11.68 -16.78
C GLY A 383 -7.56 10.88 -17.98
N SER A 384 -6.70 10.72 -18.98
CA SER A 384 -6.91 9.79 -20.08
C SER A 384 -5.74 8.84 -20.22
N ARG A 385 -6.03 7.62 -20.64
CA ARG A 385 -5.07 6.55 -20.86
C ARG A 385 -5.30 5.79 -22.16
N GLN A 386 -6.56 5.72 -22.61
CA GLN A 386 -6.94 5.04 -23.83
C GLN A 386 -8.33 5.46 -24.33
N GLY A 387 -8.48 5.68 -25.63
CA GLY A 387 -9.74 6.00 -26.30
C GLY A 387 -9.55 6.30 -27.79
N ASN A 388 -10.63 6.65 -28.48
CA ASN A 388 -10.58 7.18 -29.84
C ASN A 388 -10.48 8.72 -29.82
N SER A 389 -11.44 9.39 -29.18
CA SER A 389 -11.45 10.86 -29.04
C SER A 389 -11.85 11.32 -27.64
N LEU A 390 -11.36 12.50 -27.24
CA LEU A 390 -11.65 13.10 -25.95
C LEU A 390 -11.96 14.59 -26.10
N THR A 391 -13.12 15.02 -25.63
CA THR A 391 -13.51 16.43 -25.57
C THR A 391 -13.77 16.85 -24.12
N LEU A 392 -12.97 17.79 -23.63
CA LEU A 392 -13.14 18.43 -22.33
C LEU A 392 -13.47 19.90 -22.55
N ARG A 393 -14.71 20.30 -22.27
CA ARG A 393 -15.11 21.68 -22.52
C ARG A 393 -15.95 22.34 -21.45
N LYS A 394 -15.75 23.64 -21.27
CA LYS A 394 -16.56 24.46 -20.35
C LYS A 394 -16.56 23.92 -18.91
N ASN A 395 -15.55 23.17 -18.51
CA ASN A 395 -15.45 22.71 -17.12
C ASN A 395 -14.78 23.79 -16.27
N ARG A 396 -15.13 23.81 -14.98
CA ARG A 396 -14.46 24.63 -13.98
C ARG A 396 -13.78 23.69 -12.99
N ILE A 397 -12.46 23.69 -12.88
CA ILE A 397 -11.71 22.88 -11.94
C ILE A 397 -11.03 23.81 -10.96
N THR A 398 -11.49 23.80 -9.72
CA THR A 398 -10.96 24.66 -8.66
C THR A 398 -10.44 23.84 -7.52
N LEU A 399 -9.29 24.25 -6.97
CA LEU A 399 -8.69 23.62 -5.81
C LEU A 399 -8.23 24.69 -4.83
N THR A 400 -8.54 24.51 -3.54
CA THR A 400 -8.18 25.48 -2.49
C THR A 400 -6.70 25.42 -2.08
N SER A 401 -6.05 24.27 -2.27
CA SER A 401 -4.62 24.05 -2.06
C SER A 401 -4.25 22.71 -2.70
N GLY A 402 -3.08 22.58 -3.32
CA GLY A 402 -2.58 21.28 -3.80
C GLY A 402 -1.89 20.45 -2.71
N LEU A 403 -1.66 21.02 -1.53
CA LEU A 403 -0.84 20.40 -0.49
C LEU A 403 -1.50 19.13 0.06
N GLY A 404 -0.74 18.03 0.17
CA GLY A 404 -1.25 16.77 0.69
C GLY A 404 -2.36 16.17 -0.17
N ARG A 405 -2.37 16.48 -1.47
CA ARG A 405 -3.37 15.98 -2.42
C ARG A 405 -2.75 15.34 -3.65
N GLY A 406 -1.43 15.37 -3.79
CA GLY A 406 -0.77 14.83 -4.98
C GLY A 406 -0.17 13.46 -4.75
N LEU A 407 0.12 12.75 -5.84
CA LEU A 407 0.95 11.55 -5.80
C LEU A 407 2.38 11.95 -5.46
N SER A 408 2.96 11.36 -4.40
CA SER A 408 4.33 11.67 -3.99
C SER A 408 5.35 11.01 -4.91
N PHE A 409 6.14 11.81 -5.62
CA PHE A 409 7.21 11.34 -6.52
C PHE A 409 8.59 11.47 -5.90
N GLY A 410 8.85 10.75 -4.81
CA GLY A 410 10.15 10.78 -4.14
C GLY A 410 10.62 12.22 -3.90
N LYS A 411 11.76 12.62 -4.47
CA LYS A 411 12.36 13.96 -4.32
C LYS A 411 11.55 15.12 -4.94
N TRP A 412 10.52 14.83 -5.73
CA TRP A 412 9.73 15.82 -6.46
C TRP A 412 8.45 16.23 -5.71
N GLY A 413 8.11 15.59 -4.59
CA GLY A 413 6.93 15.92 -3.77
C GLY A 413 5.60 15.54 -4.43
N ASP A 414 4.52 16.17 -3.95
CA ASP A 414 3.13 15.86 -4.34
C ASP A 414 2.76 16.46 -5.69
N HIS A 415 2.42 15.62 -6.67
CA HIS A 415 1.95 16.09 -7.98
C HIS A 415 0.42 16.16 -8.04
N VAL A 416 -0.12 17.35 -8.30
CA VAL A 416 -1.56 17.57 -8.50
C VAL A 416 -1.80 18.10 -9.90
N VAL A 417 -2.70 17.46 -10.64
CA VAL A 417 -2.92 17.77 -12.06
C VAL A 417 -4.39 18.04 -12.33
N GLY A 418 -4.70 19.09 -13.09
CA GLY A 418 -6.08 19.36 -13.53
C GLY A 418 -6.51 18.38 -14.60
N ILE A 419 -5.82 18.41 -15.74
CA ILE A 419 -6.13 17.57 -16.89
C ILE A 419 -4.85 16.88 -17.35
N THR A 420 -4.88 15.56 -17.50
CA THR A 420 -3.88 14.80 -18.25
C THR A 420 -4.54 14.23 -19.50
N ALA A 421 -4.00 14.55 -20.67
CA ALA A 421 -4.53 14.11 -21.96
C ALA A 421 -3.44 13.43 -22.79
N GLY A 422 -3.72 12.20 -23.21
CA GLY A 422 -2.70 11.27 -23.67
C GLY A 422 -3.08 9.80 -23.59
N GLY A 423 -2.40 8.97 -24.39
CA GLY A 423 -2.43 7.51 -24.27
C GLY A 423 -1.39 6.96 -23.28
N GLU A 424 -1.47 5.68 -22.95
CA GLU A 424 -0.39 4.98 -22.24
C GLU A 424 0.82 4.73 -23.14
N ASN A 425 0.56 4.38 -24.40
CA ASN A 425 1.53 4.11 -25.44
C ASN A 425 0.94 4.49 -26.82
N ILE A 426 1.64 4.18 -27.91
CA ILE A 426 1.19 4.55 -29.26
C ILE A 426 -0.08 3.82 -29.70
N GLN A 427 -0.30 2.57 -29.27
CA GLN A 427 -1.48 1.76 -29.60
C GLN A 427 -2.71 2.18 -28.80
N THR A 428 -2.52 2.77 -27.63
CA THR A 428 -3.59 3.22 -26.72
C THR A 428 -3.74 4.73 -26.70
N SER A 429 -3.28 5.42 -27.74
CA SER A 429 -3.41 6.87 -27.89
C SER A 429 -4.77 7.26 -28.49
N PHE A 430 -5.00 8.55 -28.77
CA PHE A 430 -6.30 9.11 -29.19
C PHE A 430 -6.29 9.52 -30.69
N PRO A 431 -6.41 8.56 -31.64
CA PRO A 431 -6.32 8.85 -33.07
C PRO A 431 -7.44 9.75 -33.60
N GLY A 432 -8.63 9.69 -32.99
CA GLY A 432 -9.76 10.60 -33.27
C GLY A 432 -9.54 12.03 -32.76
N GLY A 433 -8.50 12.24 -31.97
CA GLY A 433 -8.03 13.55 -31.52
C GLY A 433 -8.56 13.96 -30.14
N ILE A 434 -7.93 14.99 -29.58
CA ILE A 434 -8.26 15.55 -28.27
C ILE A 434 -8.59 17.04 -28.40
N ILE A 435 -9.67 17.46 -27.77
CA ILE A 435 -10.09 18.87 -27.68
C ILE A 435 -10.22 19.25 -26.20
N ILE A 436 -9.46 20.26 -25.78
CA ILE A 436 -9.54 20.87 -24.44
C ILE A 436 -9.83 22.36 -24.63
N GLU A 437 -11.09 22.77 -24.43
CA GLU A 437 -11.49 24.14 -24.74
C GLU A 437 -12.42 24.79 -23.71
N ASP A 438 -12.34 26.11 -23.60
CA ASP A 438 -13.22 26.92 -22.75
C ASP A 438 -13.25 26.47 -21.26
N ASN A 439 -12.21 25.78 -20.77
CA ASN A 439 -12.15 25.35 -19.38
C ASN A 439 -11.53 26.45 -18.50
N TYR A 440 -11.99 26.52 -17.25
CA TYR A 440 -11.40 27.36 -16.21
C TYR A 440 -10.75 26.46 -15.16
N LEU A 441 -9.43 26.54 -15.02
CA LEU A 441 -8.65 25.81 -14.02
C LEU A 441 -8.02 26.83 -13.06
N ASP A 442 -8.18 26.64 -11.77
CA ASP A 442 -7.64 27.56 -10.76
C ASP A 442 -7.32 26.82 -9.47
N PHE A 443 -6.04 26.59 -9.23
CA PHE A 443 -5.58 25.95 -8.00
C PHE A 443 -5.21 27.03 -7.00
N ALA A 444 -6.20 27.89 -6.73
CA ALA A 444 -6.13 29.02 -5.83
C ALA A 444 -5.26 28.70 -4.62
N LEU A 445 -4.15 29.44 -4.48
CA LEU A 445 -3.29 29.41 -3.31
C LEU A 445 -4.05 30.10 -2.16
N SER A 446 -4.98 29.40 -1.51
CA SER A 446 -5.80 30.00 -0.47
C SER A 446 -4.98 30.33 0.78
N TYR A 447 -4.80 31.63 1.04
CA TYR A 447 -4.27 32.15 2.30
C TYR A 447 -5.03 31.65 3.55
N ALA A 448 -6.30 31.24 3.41
CA ALA A 448 -7.15 30.84 4.54
C ALA A 448 -6.66 29.55 5.26
N ARG A 449 -5.75 28.78 4.65
CA ARG A 449 -4.96 27.71 5.28
C ARG A 449 -3.52 27.65 4.75
N GLY A 450 -2.90 28.81 4.56
CA GLY A 450 -1.55 28.95 4.02
C GLY A 450 -1.57 29.08 2.50
N GLY A 451 -1.10 30.23 2.00
CA GLY A 451 -0.78 30.42 0.58
C GLY A 451 0.36 29.48 0.19
N PHE A 452 1.46 29.99 -0.36
CA PHE A 452 2.71 29.34 0.06
C PHE A 452 2.68 29.30 1.59
N ILE A 453 3.20 28.24 2.23
CA ILE A 453 3.62 28.40 3.62
C ILE A 453 4.61 29.56 3.56
N THR A 454 4.15 30.79 3.84
CA THR A 454 4.99 31.98 3.76
C THR A 454 5.95 31.78 4.90
N LYS A 455 7.18 31.36 4.60
CA LYS A 455 8.17 31.00 5.60
C LYS A 455 8.90 32.27 5.97
N ASP A 456 8.10 33.24 6.45
CA ASP A 456 8.48 34.62 6.75
C ASP A 456 9.11 35.35 5.55
N GLY A 457 8.67 35.05 4.32
CA GLY A 457 9.17 35.69 3.09
C GLY A 457 10.35 34.99 2.43
N LYS A 458 10.82 33.85 2.96
CA LYS A 458 11.90 33.05 2.35
C LYS A 458 11.55 32.54 0.96
N GLU A 459 10.28 32.32 0.65
CA GLU A 459 9.81 31.94 -0.69
C GLU A 459 10.09 33.02 -1.75
N ARG A 460 10.36 34.26 -1.33
CA ARG A 460 10.77 35.37 -2.21
C ARG A 460 12.29 35.41 -2.44
N ASP A 461 13.07 34.60 -1.70
CA ASP A 461 14.50 34.45 -1.93
C ASP A 461 14.74 33.62 -3.21
N PRO A 462 15.41 34.16 -4.24
CA PRO A 462 15.73 33.41 -5.46
C PRO A 462 16.53 32.12 -5.24
N GLY A 463 17.24 32.03 -4.11
CA GLY A 463 18.02 30.86 -3.70
C GLY A 463 17.21 29.81 -2.94
N TYR A 464 16.01 30.13 -2.46
CA TYR A 464 15.20 29.20 -1.70
C TYR A 464 14.68 28.06 -2.57
N ARG A 465 14.72 26.86 -2.01
CA ARG A 465 14.20 25.63 -2.64
C ARG A 465 13.29 24.97 -1.60
N PRO A 466 11.98 24.83 -1.87
CA PRO A 466 11.06 24.20 -0.95
C PRO A 466 11.42 22.72 -0.74
N ASP A 467 11.24 22.24 0.48
CA ASP A 467 11.42 20.84 0.86
C ASP A 467 10.19 20.03 0.41
N LEU A 468 10.26 19.56 -0.83
CA LEU A 468 9.19 18.79 -1.47
C LEU A 468 9.00 17.40 -0.81
N LEU A 469 10.02 16.85 -0.15
CA LEU A 469 9.96 15.57 0.56
C LEU A 469 9.15 15.67 1.85
N ASN A 470 9.20 16.83 2.51
CA ASN A 470 8.40 17.13 3.70
C ASN A 470 7.11 17.88 3.34
N HIS A 471 6.69 17.84 2.07
CA HIS A 471 5.45 18.45 1.59
C HIS A 471 5.37 19.94 1.94
N GLU A 472 6.45 20.68 1.74
CA GLU A 472 6.45 22.14 1.92
C GLU A 472 5.66 22.84 0.80
N ALA A 473 5.60 22.22 -0.37
CA ALA A 473 4.78 22.67 -1.50
C ALA A 473 4.37 21.48 -2.39
N PRO A 474 3.15 21.48 -2.96
CA PRO A 474 2.81 20.58 -4.07
C PRO A 474 3.44 21.05 -5.38
N ILE A 475 3.42 20.22 -6.42
CA ILE A 475 3.68 20.60 -7.80
C ILE A 475 2.36 20.53 -8.56
N CYS A 476 1.85 21.70 -8.95
CA CYS A 476 0.56 21.86 -9.59
C CYS A 476 0.69 22.08 -11.10
N PHE A 477 0.06 21.20 -11.88
CA PHE A 477 -0.07 21.29 -13.33
C PHE A 477 -1.52 21.58 -13.73
N GLY A 478 -1.74 22.53 -14.64
CA GLY A 478 -3.06 22.78 -15.20
C GLY A 478 -3.47 21.71 -16.20
N VAL A 479 -2.85 21.74 -17.38
CA VAL A 479 -3.07 20.79 -18.47
C VAL A 479 -1.76 20.12 -18.87
N MET A 480 -1.72 18.80 -18.84
CA MET A 480 -0.59 17.97 -19.28
C MET A 480 -0.96 17.21 -20.55
N ILE A 481 -0.19 17.43 -21.62
CA ILE A 481 -0.34 16.78 -22.92
C ILE A 481 0.86 15.85 -23.16
N CYS A 482 0.63 14.55 -23.11
CA CYS A 482 1.70 13.57 -23.32
C CYS A 482 1.24 12.33 -24.07
N ARG A 483 2.14 11.68 -24.82
CA ARG A 483 1.91 10.39 -25.49
C ARG A 483 0.71 10.41 -26.45
N ASN A 484 0.50 11.53 -27.13
CA ASN A 484 -0.55 11.70 -28.12
C ASN A 484 -0.09 11.30 -29.53
N ILE A 485 -1.05 10.91 -30.35
CA ILE A 485 -1.01 10.83 -31.82
C ILE A 485 -2.14 11.69 -32.38
N GLY A 486 -2.07 12.05 -33.66
CA GLY A 486 -3.16 12.79 -34.30
C GLY A 486 -3.32 14.21 -33.74
N ASN A 487 -4.51 14.78 -33.89
CA ASN A 487 -4.74 16.19 -33.59
C ASN A 487 -5.07 16.42 -32.11
N VAL A 488 -4.34 17.32 -31.45
CA VAL A 488 -4.63 17.80 -30.09
C VAL A 488 -4.82 19.31 -30.14
N ILE A 489 -5.99 19.80 -29.73
CA ILE A 489 -6.33 21.22 -29.71
C ILE A 489 -6.57 21.65 -28.26
N VAL A 490 -5.77 22.62 -27.79
CA VAL A 490 -5.92 23.25 -26.48
C VAL A 490 -6.14 24.74 -26.68
N ARG A 491 -7.37 25.23 -26.46
CA ARG A 491 -7.72 26.64 -26.73
C ARG A 491 -8.71 27.26 -25.77
N ASN A 492 -8.71 28.58 -25.66
CA ASN A 492 -9.68 29.34 -24.85
C ASN A 492 -9.75 28.92 -23.37
N ASN A 493 -8.73 28.25 -22.84
CA ASN A 493 -8.71 27.87 -21.43
C ASN A 493 -8.15 29.01 -20.59
N ILE A 494 -8.70 29.19 -19.39
CA ILE A 494 -8.16 30.07 -18.36
C ILE A 494 -7.50 29.17 -17.30
N VAL A 495 -6.18 29.25 -17.15
CA VAL A 495 -5.40 28.48 -16.17
C VAL A 495 -4.76 29.43 -15.19
N ARG A 496 -5.14 29.33 -13.91
CA ARG A 496 -4.70 30.22 -12.84
C ARG A 496 -4.01 29.50 -11.70
N ASN A 497 -3.04 30.18 -11.08
CA ASN A 497 -2.46 29.81 -9.79
C ASN A 497 -1.79 28.42 -9.77
N MET A 498 -1.27 27.97 -10.91
CA MET A 498 -0.43 26.78 -10.98
C MET A 498 0.99 27.15 -10.54
N ASN A 499 1.50 26.52 -9.48
CA ASN A 499 2.85 26.81 -8.98
C ASN A 499 3.98 26.13 -9.79
N SER A 500 3.65 25.28 -10.78
CA SER A 500 4.59 24.66 -11.70
C SER A 500 4.35 25.06 -13.16
N LYS A 501 3.40 24.40 -13.86
CA LYS A 501 3.12 24.67 -15.29
C LYS A 501 1.62 24.84 -15.51
N GLY A 502 1.24 25.90 -16.22
CA GLY A 502 -0.14 26.08 -16.68
C GLY A 502 -0.52 25.03 -17.73
N ILE A 503 0.24 24.96 -18.82
CA ILE A 503 0.14 23.93 -19.86
C ILE A 503 1.53 23.32 -20.05
N TYR A 504 1.62 21.99 -20.03
CA TYR A 504 2.87 21.25 -20.18
C TYR A 504 2.73 20.17 -21.24
N VAL A 505 3.61 20.21 -22.25
CA VAL A 505 3.61 19.29 -23.39
C VAL A 505 4.93 18.54 -23.41
N PHE A 506 4.89 17.21 -23.40
CA PHE A 506 6.08 16.37 -23.36
C PHE A 506 5.79 14.96 -23.87
N ASP A 507 6.81 14.24 -24.35
CA ASP A 507 6.70 12.79 -24.65
C ASP A 507 5.57 12.42 -25.63
N ASN A 508 5.33 13.23 -26.67
CA ASN A 508 4.34 12.94 -27.73
C ASN A 508 5.02 12.30 -28.94
N TRP A 509 4.25 11.50 -29.70
CA TRP A 509 4.76 10.81 -30.88
C TRP A 509 4.94 11.77 -32.05
N GLU A 510 5.80 11.42 -33.03
CA GLU A 510 6.07 12.25 -34.22
C GLU A 510 4.80 12.55 -35.03
N THR A 511 3.80 11.68 -34.96
CA THR A 511 2.51 11.81 -35.65
C THR A 511 1.50 12.71 -34.96
N ALA A 512 1.86 13.35 -33.84
CA ALA A 512 1.00 14.30 -33.14
C ALA A 512 1.06 15.70 -33.76
N ASP A 513 -0.10 16.27 -34.08
CA ASP A 513 -0.27 17.70 -34.38
C ASP A 513 -0.90 18.40 -33.18
N ILE A 514 -0.10 19.18 -32.45
CA ILE A 514 -0.52 19.82 -31.19
C ILE A 514 -0.67 21.32 -31.41
N GLN A 515 -1.89 21.81 -31.32
CA GLN A 515 -2.26 23.21 -31.51
C GLN A 515 -2.66 23.82 -30.16
N ILE A 516 -1.89 24.80 -29.70
CA ILE A 516 -2.13 25.52 -28.44
C ILE A 516 -2.23 27.01 -28.74
N HIS A 517 -3.42 27.57 -28.58
CA HIS A 517 -3.67 28.97 -28.92
C HIS A 517 -4.78 29.57 -28.04
N ASP A 518 -4.81 30.89 -27.88
CA ASP A 518 -5.88 31.60 -27.16
C ASP A 518 -6.14 31.15 -25.70
N ASN A 519 -5.12 30.61 -25.03
CA ASN A 519 -5.20 30.26 -23.60
C ASN A 519 -4.66 31.42 -22.74
N LEU A 520 -5.33 31.71 -21.63
CA LEU A 520 -4.86 32.66 -20.61
C LEU A 520 -4.21 31.89 -19.45
N ILE A 521 -2.90 32.03 -19.28
CA ILE A 521 -2.16 31.49 -18.13
C ILE A 521 -1.75 32.66 -17.24
N SER A 522 -2.18 32.67 -15.98
CA SER A 522 -1.87 33.75 -15.04
C SER A 522 -1.68 33.23 -13.62
N SER A 523 -0.97 33.96 -12.79
CA SER A 523 -0.96 33.77 -11.33
C SER A 523 -1.06 35.15 -10.69
N GLU A 524 -1.82 35.26 -9.60
CA GLU A 524 -1.97 36.51 -8.82
C GLU A 524 -1.13 36.51 -7.54
#